data_AF-A0A1C3NQF2-F1
#
_entry.id   AF-A0A1C3NQF2-F1
#
_cell.length_a   1.000
_cell.length_b   1.000
_cell.length_c   1.000
_cell.angle_alpha   90.00
_cell.angle_beta   90.00
_cell.angle_gamma   90.00
#
_symmetry.space_group_name_H-M   'P 1'
#
loop_
_entity.id
_entity.type
_entity.pdbx_description
1 polymer ?
#
loop_
_entity_poly.entity_id
_entity_poly.type
_entity_poly.pdbx_seq_one_letter_code
_entity_poly.pdbx_strand_id
1 'polypeptide(L)'
;MPGELSPVFKLPDNRTYRVKASMIRTDPRFGPNYALVFADASGDPLNRMNIASNTTATFGEQHVQVYLLSLEQATQVQGVSKAQGRYR
;
A
#
# COMPACT_ATOMS: atom_id res chain seq x y z
N MET A 1 4.23 -8.18 5.68
CA MET A 1 5.61 -7.95 5.20
C MET A 1 5.60 -7.70 3.69
N PRO A 2 6.65 -7.10 3.08
CA PRO A 2 6.74 -7.05 1.62
C PRO A 2 6.56 -8.44 1.02
N GLY A 3 5.68 -8.58 0.04
CA GLY A 3 5.32 -9.86 -0.57
C GLY A 3 4.06 -10.52 0.00
N GLU A 4 3.54 -10.06 1.15
CA GLU A 4 2.25 -10.53 1.69
C GLU A 4 1.09 -9.66 1.20
N LEU A 5 -0.08 -10.28 1.04
CA LEU A 5 -1.33 -9.54 0.83
C LEU A 5 -1.72 -8.80 2.11
N SER A 6 -2.20 -7.58 1.95
CA SER A 6 -2.79 -6.81 3.03
C SER A 6 -4.00 -7.53 3.64
N PRO A 7 -4.41 -7.14 4.85
CA PRO A 7 -5.79 -7.36 5.30
C PRO A 7 -6.78 -6.85 4.25
N VAL A 8 -7.97 -7.44 4.22
CA VAL A 8 -9.07 -6.96 3.38
C VAL A 8 -9.48 -5.56 3.86
N PHE A 9 -9.61 -4.63 2.93
CA PHE A 9 -10.21 -3.32 3.18
C PHE A 9 -11.46 -3.15 2.31
N LYS A 10 -12.39 -2.32 2.80
CA LYS A 10 -13.70 -2.11 2.20
C LYS A 10 -13.82 -0.67 1.73
N LEU A 11 -14.25 -0.47 0.48
CA LEU A 11 -14.53 0.84 -0.09
C LEU A 11 -15.97 1.29 0.26
N PRO A 12 -16.30 2.59 0.09
CA PRO A 12 -17.63 3.13 0.37
C PRO A 12 -18.77 2.48 -0.42
N ASP A 13 -18.49 1.92 -1.59
CA ASP A 13 -19.44 1.21 -2.45
C ASP A 13 -19.62 -0.28 -2.09
N ASN A 14 -19.21 -0.67 -0.89
CA ASN A 14 -19.20 -2.03 -0.36
C ASN A 14 -18.26 -3.03 -1.06
N ARG A 15 -17.49 -2.64 -2.06
CA ARG A 15 -16.49 -3.53 -2.66
C ARG A 15 -15.30 -3.75 -1.72
N THR A 16 -14.72 -4.94 -1.75
CA THR A 16 -13.63 -5.35 -0.87
C THR A 16 -12.41 -5.76 -1.67
N TYR A 17 -11.24 -5.34 -1.20
CA TYR A 17 -9.99 -5.49 -1.94
C TYR A 17 -8.82 -5.80 -1.02
N ARG A 18 -7.72 -6.20 -1.65
CA ARG A 18 -6.42 -6.43 -1.03
C ARG A 18 -5.34 -5.81 -1.90
N VAL A 19 -4.23 -5.45 -1.28
CA VAL A 19 -3.03 -4.98 -1.97
C VAL A 19 -1.83 -5.79 -1.56
N LYS A 20 -0.92 -6.04 -2.49
CA LYS A 20 0.38 -6.67 -2.22
C LYS A 20 1.48 -5.84 -2.83
N ALA A 21 2.45 -5.44 -2.01
CA ALA A 21 3.67 -4.78 -2.48
C ALA A 21 4.84 -5.75 -2.32
N SER A 22 5.48 -6.15 -3.42
CA SER A 22 6.63 -7.06 -3.41
C SER A 22 7.87 -6.33 -3.92
N MET A 23 8.98 -6.37 -3.19
CA MET A 23 10.21 -5.73 -3.66
C MET A 23 10.72 -6.44 -4.92
N ILE A 24 11.01 -5.68 -5.97
CA ILE A 24 11.56 -6.19 -7.23
C ILE A 24 13.09 -6.08 -7.20
N ARG A 25 13.58 -4.87 -6.90
CA ARG A 25 15.00 -4.51 -6.87
C ARG A 25 15.22 -3.25 -6.06
N THR A 26 16.45 -3.02 -5.64
CA THR A 26 16.89 -1.73 -5.08
C THR A 26 17.76 -1.02 -6.11
N ASP A 27 17.36 0.19 -6.50
CA ASP A 27 18.17 1.06 -7.34
C ASP A 27 19.01 1.99 -6.44
N PRO A 28 20.31 2.18 -6.68
CA PRO A 28 21.16 3.03 -5.85
C PRO A 28 20.72 4.51 -5.80
N ARG A 29 20.02 5.00 -6.83
CA ARG A 29 19.59 6.40 -6.96
C ARG A 29 18.17 6.63 -6.45
N PHE A 30 17.28 5.65 -6.65
CA PHE A 30 15.85 5.79 -6.37
C PHE A 30 15.38 4.95 -5.17
N GLY A 31 16.25 4.13 -4.59
CA GLY A 31 15.93 3.23 -3.52
C GLY A 31 15.13 2.00 -3.98
N PRO A 32 14.38 1.36 -3.07
CA PRO A 32 13.60 0.16 -3.38
C PRO A 32 12.48 0.42 -4.38
N ASN A 33 12.37 -0.47 -5.38
CA ASN A 33 11.25 -0.53 -6.31
C ASN A 33 10.39 -1.76 -6.01
N TYR A 34 9.07 -1.59 -6.10
CA TYR A 34 8.09 -2.59 -5.72
C TYR A 34 7.13 -2.88 -6.88
N ALA A 35 6.72 -4.14 -7.00
CA ALA A 35 5.55 -4.55 -7.73
C ALA A 35 4.36 -4.40 -6.80
N LEU A 36 3.46 -3.47 -7.11
CA LEU A 36 2.18 -3.29 -6.44
C LEU A 36 1.11 -4.03 -7.23
N VAL A 37 0.43 -4.96 -6.55
CA VAL A 37 -0.71 -5.70 -7.08
C VAL A 37 -1.95 -5.26 -6.32
N PHE A 38 -2.96 -4.83 -7.05
CA PHE A 38 -4.31 -4.62 -6.55
C PHE A 38 -5.15 -5.85 -6.89
N ALA A 39 -5.78 -6.42 -5.88
CA ALA A 39 -6.46 -7.70 -5.96
C ALA A 39 -7.85 -7.63 -5.32
N ASP A 40 -8.72 -8.55 -5.69
CA ASP A 40 -10.01 -8.74 -5.02
C ASP A 40 -9.85 -9.32 -3.59
N ALA A 41 -10.99 -9.60 -2.94
CA ALA A 41 -11.00 -10.15 -1.59
C ALA A 41 -10.38 -11.57 -1.49
N SER A 42 -10.46 -12.37 -2.56
CA SER A 42 -9.86 -13.71 -2.65
C SER A 42 -8.34 -13.63 -2.83
N GLY A 43 -7.85 -12.49 -3.35
CA GLY A 43 -6.44 -12.27 -3.67
C GLY A 43 -6.15 -12.39 -5.16
N ASP A 44 -7.18 -12.49 -6.01
CA ASP A 44 -7.00 -12.56 -7.45
C ASP A 44 -6.61 -11.18 -8.01
N PRO A 45 -5.52 -11.09 -8.81
CA PRO A 45 -5.04 -9.82 -9.33
C PRO A 45 -6.05 -9.17 -10.27
N LEU A 46 -6.44 -7.94 -9.96
CA LEU A 46 -7.24 -7.07 -10.82
C LEU A 46 -6.36 -6.11 -11.62
N ASN A 47 -5.29 -5.60 -11.00
CA ASN A 47 -4.34 -4.68 -11.64
C ASN A 47 -2.94 -4.80 -11.01
N ARG A 48 -1.91 -4.38 -11.75
CA ARG A 48 -0.51 -4.41 -11.31
C ARG A 48 0.27 -3.21 -11.85
N MET A 49 1.19 -2.69 -11.05
CA MET A 49 2.10 -1.63 -11.46
C MET A 49 3.42 -1.69 -10.70
N ASN A 50 4.46 -1.07 -11.26
CA ASN A 50 5.74 -0.90 -10.60
C ASN A 50 5.82 0.51 -10.01
N ILE A 51 6.21 0.61 -8.74
CA ILE A 51 6.33 1.89 -8.03
C ILE A 51 7.64 1.97 -7.26
N ALA A 52 8.18 3.17 -7.12
CA ALA A 52 9.25 3.44 -6.17
C ALA A 52 8.70 3.49 -4.73
N SER A 53 9.58 3.34 -3.74
CA SER A 53 9.26 3.66 -2.35
C SER A 53 8.75 5.10 -2.21
N ASN A 54 7.92 5.35 -1.19
CA ASN A 54 7.46 6.69 -0.80
C ASN A 54 6.70 7.41 -1.92
N THR A 55 6.00 6.63 -2.74
CA THR A 55 5.26 7.10 -3.91
C THR A 55 3.80 6.70 -3.77
N THR A 56 2.94 7.56 -4.32
CA THR A 56 1.50 7.30 -4.43
C THR A 56 1.18 6.65 -5.76
N ALA A 57 0.39 5.57 -5.71
CA ALA A 57 -0.15 4.85 -6.83
C ALA A 57 -1.66 5.07 -6.92
N THR A 58 -2.19 5.28 -8.13
CA THR A 58 -3.63 5.38 -8.35
C THR A 58 -4.10 4.29 -9.31
N PHE A 59 -5.02 3.45 -8.84
CA PHE A 59 -5.79 2.51 -9.64
C PHE A 59 -7.08 3.19 -10.10
N GLY A 60 -6.99 3.88 -11.25
CA GLY A 60 -8.02 4.81 -11.72
C GLY A 60 -9.40 4.18 -11.93
N GLU A 61 -9.45 3.00 -12.55
CA GLU A 61 -10.70 2.26 -12.80
C GLU A 61 -11.43 1.86 -11.51
N GLN A 62 -10.67 1.62 -10.43
CA GLN A 62 -11.21 1.21 -9.14
C GLN A 62 -11.34 2.39 -8.16
N HIS A 63 -10.93 3.60 -8.57
CA HIS A 63 -10.86 4.79 -7.73
C HIS A 63 -10.12 4.58 -6.40
N VAL A 64 -9.07 3.74 -6.42
CA VAL A 64 -8.24 3.46 -5.23
C VAL A 64 -6.90 4.16 -5.35
N GLN A 65 -6.53 4.86 -4.28
CA GLN A 65 -5.18 5.41 -4.12
C GLN A 65 -4.44 4.63 -3.03
N VAL A 66 -3.21 4.21 -3.33
CA VAL A 66 -2.33 3.49 -2.42
C VAL A 66 -1.07 4.30 -2.21
N TYR A 67 -0.73 4.55 -0.94
CA TYR A 67 0.53 5.19 -0.58
C TYR A 67 1.46 4.17 0.09
N LEU A 68 2.61 3.92 -0.53
CA LEU A 68 3.59 2.96 -0.03
C LEU A 68 4.72 3.68 0.71
N LEU A 69 4.78 3.50 2.02
CA LEU A 69 5.82 4.06 2.89
C LEU A 69 6.92 3.05 3.19
N SER A 70 8.16 3.52 3.41
CA SER A 70 9.18 2.72 4.09
C SER A 70 8.75 2.37 5.51
N LEU A 71 9.30 1.29 6.10
CA LEU A 71 8.98 0.89 7.47
C LEU A 71 9.32 1.98 8.50
N GLU A 72 10.45 2.67 8.33
CA GLU A 72 10.88 3.78 9.19
C GLU A 72 9.89 4.96 9.16
N GLN A 73 9.30 5.24 7.99
CA GLN A 73 8.28 6.28 7.88
C GLN A 73 6.92 5.79 8.39
N ALA A 74 6.58 4.53 8.17
CA ALA A 74 5.36 3.93 8.68
C ALA A 74 5.32 3.95 10.22
N THR A 75 6.44 3.71 10.89
CA THR A 75 6.53 3.79 12.36
C THR A 75 6.37 5.23 12.87
N GLN A 76 6.89 6.24 12.15
CA GLN A 76 6.64 7.65 12.48
C GLN A 76 5.16 8.02 12.32
N VAL A 77 4.51 7.64 11.22
CA VAL A 77 3.09 7.93 10.98
C VAL A 77 2.19 7.24 12.01
N GLN A 78 2.49 5.98 12.37
CA GLN A 78 1.74 5.26 13.40
C GLN A 78 1.93 5.88 14.80
N GLY A 79 3.13 6.39 15.11
CA GLY A 79 3.40 7.11 16.36
C GLY A 79 2.57 8.39 16.48
N VAL A 80 2.44 9.17 15.39
CA VAL A 80 1.62 10.39 15.34
C VAL A 80 0.12 10.06 15.48
N SER A 81 -0.35 9.01 14.82
CA SER A 81 -1.77 8.60 14.91
C SER A 81 -2.15 8.13 16.33
N LYS A 82 -1.24 7.48 17.06
CA LYS A 82 -1.46 7.10 18.48
C LYS A 82 -1.43 8.30 19.43
N ALA A 83 -0.61 9.33 19.15
CA ALA A 83 -0.55 10.54 19.95
C ALA A 83 -1.83 11.41 19.82
N GLN A 84 -2.44 11.44 18.64
CA GLN A 84 -3.68 12.19 18.38
C GLN A 84 -4.94 11.53 18.98
N GLY A 85 -4.90 10.24 19.32
CA GLY A 85 -6.01 9.55 20.00
C GLY A 85 -6.07 9.78 21.51
N ARG A 86 -5.18 10.59 22.09
CA ARG A 86 -5.01 10.75 23.54
C ARG A 86 -5.55 12.07 24.12
N TYR A 87 -6.21 12.89 23.29
CA TYR A 87 -7.00 14.03 23.75
C TYR A 87 -8.49 13.70 23.62
N ARG A 88 -9.02 13.04 24.64
CA ARG A 88 -10.43 13.10 25.04
C ARG A 88 -10.48 13.20 26.55
#